data_AF-A0A2R6IMD9-F1
#
_entry.id   AF-A0A2R6IMD9-F1
#
_cell.length_a   1.000
_cell.length_b   1.000
_cell.length_c   1.000
_cell.angle_alpha   90.00
_cell.angle_beta   90.00
_cell.angle_gamma   90.00
#
_symmetry.space_group_name_H-M   'P 1'
#
loop_
_entity.id
_entity.type
_entity.pdbx_description
1 polymer ?
#
loop_
_entity_poly.entity_id
_entity_poly.type
_entity_poly.pdbx_seq_one_letter_code
_entity_poly.pdbx_strand_id
1 'polypeptide(L)'
;MQTVTSADGIEIAYETHDDSGGPPLVLLHGGGTRRYWDSVLDRFAEEYTVVLPDRRARGDSGDGDDYSLRREVEDTLAVVDAVDGDPALYG
;
A
#
# COMPACT_ATOMS: atom_id res chain seq x y z
N MET A 1 10.97 -1.46 -3.51
CA MET A 1 10.56 -0.89 -2.21
C MET A 1 10.67 0.62 -2.28
N GLN A 2 9.54 1.29 -2.14
CA GLN A 2 9.35 2.74 -2.29
C GLN A 2 8.73 3.26 -1.00
N THR A 3 8.80 4.57 -0.77
CA THR A 3 8.06 5.25 0.31
C THR A 3 7.31 6.44 -0.24
N VAL A 4 6.22 6.80 0.44
CA VAL A 4 5.52 8.07 0.26
C VAL A 4 5.30 8.72 1.62
N THR A 5 5.44 10.05 1.66
CA THR A 5 5.18 10.82 2.87
C THR A 5 3.67 11.06 3.04
N SER A 6 3.11 10.57 4.14
CA SER A 6 1.73 10.83 4.53
C SER A 6 1.53 12.29 4.97
N ALA A 7 0.26 12.70 5.14
CA ALA A 7 -0.11 14.07 5.50
C ALA A 7 0.47 14.54 6.86
N ASP A 8 0.76 13.60 7.76
CA ASP A 8 1.41 13.86 9.06
C ASP A 8 2.94 13.73 9.04
N GLY A 9 3.54 13.49 7.87
CA GLY A 9 4.98 13.35 7.70
C GLY A 9 5.51 11.93 7.93
N ILE A 10 4.66 10.96 8.23
CA ILE A 10 5.08 9.56 8.35
C ILE A 10 5.36 8.97 6.97
N GLU A 11 6.50 8.29 6.84
CA GLU A 11 6.83 7.53 5.63
C GLU A 11 6.06 6.21 5.59
N ILE A 12 5.31 6.00 4.52
CA ILE A 12 4.55 4.79 4.25
C ILE A 12 5.27 4.01 3.16
N ALA A 13 5.82 2.86 3.54
CA ALA A 13 6.52 1.96 2.64
C ALA A 13 5.52 1.14 1.82
N TYR A 14 5.87 0.91 0.55
CA TYR A 14 5.12 0.01 -0.32
C TYR A 14 6.03 -0.69 -1.33
N GLU A 15 5.51 -1.77 -1.89
CA GLU A 15 6.13 -2.57 -2.94
C GLU A 15 5.23 -2.62 -4.17
N THR A 16 5.83 -2.64 -5.35
CA THR A 16 5.10 -2.67 -6.63
C THR A 16 5.55 -3.90 -7.41
N HIS A 17 4.57 -4.66 -7.91
CA HIS A 17 4.77 -5.78 -8.83
C HIS A 17 4.07 -5.42 -10.15
N ASP A 18 4.86 -5.08 -11.17
CA ASP A 18 4.40 -4.49 -12.42
C ASP A 18 4.63 -5.40 -13.65
N ASP A 19 4.90 -6.68 -13.45
CA ASP A 19 5.24 -7.63 -14.51
C ASP A 19 4.18 -7.75 -15.62
N SER A 20 2.89 -7.56 -15.30
CA SER A 20 1.79 -7.63 -16.27
C SER A 20 1.58 -6.34 -17.08
N GLY A 21 2.03 -5.18 -16.55
CA GLY A 21 1.63 -3.87 -17.06
C GLY A 21 0.11 -3.62 -17.03
N GLY A 22 -0.63 -4.35 -16.19
CA GLY A 22 -2.08 -4.24 -16.04
C GLY A 22 -2.54 -2.97 -15.32
N PRO A 23 -3.85 -2.76 -15.15
CA PRO A 23 -4.35 -1.64 -14.36
C PRO A 23 -3.83 -1.71 -12.91
N PRO A 24 -3.60 -0.56 -12.26
CA PRO A 24 -3.03 -0.54 -10.92
C PRO A 24 -4.05 -1.01 -9.86
N LEU A 25 -3.59 -1.80 -8.90
CA LEU A 25 -4.39 -2.35 -7.80
C LEU A 25 -3.61 -2.23 -6.48
N VAL A 26 -4.15 -1.47 -5.53
CA VAL A 26 -3.61 -1.39 -4.18
C VAL A 26 -4.27 -2.45 -3.31
N LEU A 27 -3.47 -3.37 -2.75
CA LEU A 27 -3.94 -4.39 -1.81
C LEU A 27 -3.60 -3.99 -0.37
N LEU A 28 -4.57 -3.39 0.32
CA LEU A 28 -4.39 -2.91 1.69
C LEU A 28 -4.60 -4.05 2.69
N HIS A 29 -3.60 -4.36 3.51
CA HIS A 29 -3.73 -5.45 4.48
C HIS A 29 -4.61 -5.08 5.69
N GLY A 30 -5.40 -6.04 6.18
CA GLY A 30 -6.19 -5.86 7.41
C GLY A 30 -5.37 -6.00 8.69
N GLY A 31 -4.27 -6.76 8.66
CA GLY A 31 -3.37 -6.95 9.80
C GLY A 31 -2.04 -7.60 9.40
N GLY A 32 -1.07 -7.57 10.31
CA GLY A 32 0.30 -8.00 10.00
C GLY A 32 1.04 -6.91 9.26
N THR A 33 1.56 -7.24 8.08
CA THR A 33 2.31 -6.39 7.14
C THR A 33 1.82 -6.67 5.71
N ARG A 34 2.41 -6.02 4.70
CA ARG A 34 2.15 -6.24 3.28
C ARG A 34 2.21 -7.72 2.84
N ARG A 35 2.98 -8.54 3.58
CA ARG A 35 3.08 -9.99 3.40
C ARG A 35 1.79 -10.77 3.63
N TYR A 36 0.74 -10.13 4.11
CA TYR A 36 -0.62 -10.68 4.17
C TYR A 36 -1.08 -11.27 2.82
N TRP A 37 -0.60 -10.70 1.72
CA TRP A 37 -1.01 -11.06 0.36
C TRP A 37 -0.11 -12.08 -0.33
N ASP A 38 1.01 -12.51 0.27
CA ASP A 38 2.03 -13.36 -0.38
C ASP A 38 1.44 -14.64 -1.02
N SER A 39 0.42 -15.24 -0.39
CA SER A 39 -0.19 -16.48 -0.87
C SER A 39 -1.08 -16.34 -2.11
N VAL A 40 -1.48 -15.11 -2.45
CA VAL A 40 -2.36 -14.80 -3.59
C VAL A 40 -1.79 -13.75 -4.53
N LEU A 41 -0.61 -13.20 -4.22
CA LEU A 41 0.04 -12.13 -4.97
C LEU A 41 0.21 -12.49 -6.45
N ASP A 42 0.78 -13.67 -6.75
CA ASP A 42 1.04 -14.12 -8.12
C ASP A 42 -0.25 -14.10 -8.96
N ARG A 43 -1.40 -14.48 -8.38
CA ARG A 43 -2.68 -14.48 -9.09
C ARG A 43 -3.14 -13.09 -9.46
N PHE A 44 -2.94 -12.08 -8.61
CA PHE A 44 -3.26 -10.69 -8.94
C PHE A 44 -2.24 -10.10 -9.92
N ALA A 45 -0.95 -10.40 -9.74
CA ALA A 45 0.14 -9.89 -10.57
C ALA A 45 0.04 -10.33 -12.04
N GLU A 46 -0.66 -11.44 -12.34
CA GLU A 46 -0.99 -11.85 -13.73
C GLU A 46 -1.83 -10.82 -14.50
N GLU A 47 -2.68 -10.05 -13.81
CA GLU A 47 -3.66 -9.16 -14.44
C GLU A 47 -3.50 -7.68 -14.06
N TYR A 48 -2.84 -7.38 -12.94
CA TYR A 48 -2.73 -6.04 -12.37
C TYR A 48 -1.29 -5.66 -12.10
N THR A 49 -1.01 -4.36 -12.12
CA THR A 49 0.16 -3.80 -11.42
C THR A 49 -0.19 -3.71 -9.94
N VAL A 50 0.32 -4.64 -9.14
CA VAL A 50 -0.05 -4.79 -7.73
C VAL A 50 0.82 -3.92 -6.85
N VAL A 51 0.20 -3.11 -5.99
CA VAL A 51 0.84 -2.24 -5.02
C VAL A 51 0.51 -2.70 -3.61
N LEU A 52 1.53 -3.02 -2.83
CA LEU A 52 1.44 -3.61 -1.51
C LEU A 52 2.00 -2.65 -0.44
N PRO A 53 1.17 -1.76 0.13
CA PRO A 53 1.60 -0.89 1.21
C PRO A 53 1.71 -1.62 2.55
N ASP A 54 2.69 -1.23 3.33
CA ASP A 54 2.69 -1.43 4.77
C ASP A 54 1.94 -0.27 5.42
N ARG A 55 0.82 -0.54 6.09
CA ARG A 55 0.13 0.47 6.93
C ARG A 55 1.08 1.04 8.00
N ARG A 56 0.77 2.24 8.49
CA ARG A 56 1.52 2.87 9.60
C ARG A 56 1.79 1.89 10.74
N ALA A 57 2.96 2.02 11.35
CA ALA A 57 3.46 1.18 12.42
C ALA A 57 3.67 -0.31 12.06
N ARG A 58 3.62 -0.68 10.78
CA ARG A 58 3.80 -2.06 10.30
C ARG A 58 4.91 -2.15 9.26
N GLY A 59 5.55 -3.31 9.21
CA GLY A 59 6.58 -3.61 8.22
C GLY A 59 7.67 -2.55 8.20
N ASP A 60 7.88 -1.97 7.03
CA ASP A 60 8.90 -0.94 6.80
C ASP A 60 8.36 0.50 6.90
N SER A 61 7.09 0.69 7.24
CA SER A 61 6.48 2.01 7.43
C SER A 61 6.80 2.60 8.80
N GLY A 62 6.87 3.93 8.85
CA GLY A 62 7.05 4.66 10.09
C GLY A 62 5.85 4.55 11.05
N ASP A 63 6.05 5.02 12.27
CA ASP A 63 5.04 5.08 13.33
C ASP A 63 4.92 6.52 13.86
N GLY A 64 3.81 6.82 14.52
CA GLY A 64 3.54 8.11 15.14
C GLY A 64 2.61 7.98 16.34
N ASP A 65 2.70 8.95 17.26
CA ASP A 65 2.08 8.85 18.58
C ASP A 65 0.54 8.94 18.57
N ASP A 66 -0.05 9.55 17.54
CA ASP A 66 -1.49 9.84 17.45
C ASP A 66 -2.21 8.92 16.45
N TYR A 67 -2.47 7.68 16.86
CA TYR A 67 -3.26 6.74 16.07
C TYR A 67 -4.71 7.21 15.90
N SER A 68 -5.21 7.19 14.66
CA SER A 68 -6.64 7.27 14.36
C SER A 68 -6.97 6.63 13.01
N LEU A 69 -8.22 6.25 12.80
CA LEU A 69 -8.67 5.75 11.49
C LEU A 69 -8.53 6.79 10.39
N ARG A 70 -8.69 8.08 10.72
CA ARG A 70 -8.48 9.17 9.76
C ARG A 70 -7.06 9.18 9.24
N ARG A 71 -6.10 8.97 10.14
CA ARG A 71 -4.69 8.90 9.84
C ARG A 71 -4.34 7.71 8.93
N GLU A 72 -4.97 6.56 9.16
CA GLU A 72 -4.84 5.40 8.25
C GLU A 72 -5.43 5.65 6.85
N VAL A 73 -6.53 6.41 6.76
CA VAL A 73 -7.09 6.85 5.48
C VAL A 73 -6.12 7.82 4.78
N GLU A 74 -5.53 8.77 5.50
CA GLU A 74 -4.53 9.70 4.96
C GLU A 74 -3.31 8.97 4.39
N ASP A 75 -2.84 7.91 5.06
CA ASP A 75 -1.75 7.06 4.54
C ASP A 75 -2.13 6.33 3.26
N THR A 76 -3.34 5.75 3.26
CA THR A 76 -3.82 4.99 2.10
C THR A 76 -3.98 5.91 0.89
N LEU A 77 -4.49 7.12 1.11
CA LEU A 77 -4.59 8.14 0.06
C LEU A 77 -3.20 8.56 -0.43
N ALA A 78 -2.21 8.73 0.44
CA ALA A 78 -0.85 9.04 0.02
C ALA A 78 -0.26 7.95 -0.91
N VAL A 79 -0.53 6.67 -0.63
CA VAL A 79 -0.13 5.56 -1.51
C VAL A 79 -0.91 5.60 -2.83
N VAL A 80 -2.22 5.78 -2.79
CA VAL A 80 -3.07 5.88 -3.99
C VAL A 80 -2.61 7.02 -4.91
N ASP A 81 -2.34 8.19 -4.34
CA ASP A 81 -1.89 9.39 -5.08
C ASP A 81 -0.47 9.23 -5.65
N ALA A 82 0.35 8.33 -5.09
CA ALA A 82 1.70 8.03 -5.57
C ALA A 82 1.73 7.00 -6.71
N VAL A 83 0.62 6.33 -6.99
CA VAL A 83 0.52 5.30 -8.04
C VAL A 83 0.02 5.94 -9.33
N ASP A 84 0.74 5.72 -10.42
CA ASP A 84 0.32 6.21 -11.74
C ASP A 84 -1.01 5.56 -12.18
N GLY A 85 -1.99 6.39 -12.55
CA GLY A 85 -3.29 5.94 -13.05
C GLY A 85 -4.43 6.17 -12.06
N ASP A 86 -5.45 5.30 -12.13
CA ASP A 86 -6.62 5.32 -11.24
C ASP A 86 -6.72 3.93 -10.56
N PRO A 87 -5.99 3.72 -9.45
CA PRO A 87 -5.91 2.41 -8.83
C PRO A 87 -7.22 2.00 -8.17
N ALA A 88 -7.60 0.73 -8.38
CA ALA A 88 -8.57 0.09 -7.51
C ALA A 88 -7.94 -0.18 -6.13
N LEU A 89 -8.74 -0.09 -5.07
CA LEU A 89 -8.33 -0.41 -3.70
C LEU A 89 -9.10 -1.65 -3.21
N TYR A 90 -8.39 -2.63 -2.66
CA TYR A 90 -8.97 -3.86 -2.09
C TYR A 90 -8.33 -4.19 -0.74
N GLY A 91 -9.13 -4.47 0.28
CA GLY A 91 -8.66 -4.76 1.65
C GLY A 91 -9.77 -5.12 2.63
#